data_AF-A0A2E1KD93-F1
#
_entry.id   AF-A0A2E1KD93-F1
#
_cell.length_a   1.000
_cell.length_b   1.000
_cell.length_c   1.000
_cell.angle_alpha   90.00
_cell.angle_beta   90.00
_cell.angle_gamma   90.00
#
_symmetry.space_group_name_H-M   'P 1'
#
loop_
_entity.id
_entity.type
_entity.pdbx_description
1 polymer ?
#
loop_
_entity_poly.entity_id
_entity_poly.type
_entity_poly.pdbx_seq_one_letter_code
_entity_poly.pdbx_strand_id
1 'polypeptide(L)'
;MVTIILLACLLYLIQLMLHFRFARETTQRTSALKAFQNLTESIPIFFVLGALSVFLDVGNNTFVGAAWVLVRTIFVIVYVSGVGRKPMLEDGSEYEPQPPRSLAWLVSILLLVWMAINVLTVN
;
A
#
# COMPACT_ATOMS: atom_id res chain seq x y z
N MET A 1 -12.66 0.87 -12.85
CA MET A 1 -11.20 0.65 -12.68
C MET A 1 -10.33 1.88 -12.97
N VAL A 2 -10.47 2.60 -14.09
CA VAL A 2 -9.61 3.76 -14.44
C VAL A 2 -9.49 4.79 -13.32
N THR A 3 -10.60 5.23 -12.73
CA THR A 3 -10.60 6.17 -11.59
C THR A 3 -9.80 5.64 -10.41
N ILE A 4 -9.86 4.33 -10.15
CA ILE A 4 -9.12 3.69 -9.04
C ILE A 4 -7.61 3.68 -9.33
N ILE A 5 -7.21 3.46 -10.58
CA ILE A 5 -5.80 3.59 -11.01
C ILE A 5 -5.30 5.01 -10.76
N LEU A 6 -6.08 6.03 -11.14
CA LEU A 6 -5.72 7.43 -10.90
C LEU A 6 -5.59 7.76 -9.41
N LEU A 7 -6.47 7.21 -8.57
CA LEU A 7 -6.37 7.36 -7.11
C LEU A 7 -5.10 6.68 -6.56
N ALA A 8 -4.72 5.51 -7.08
CA ALA A 8 -3.46 4.86 -6.72
C ALA A 8 -2.24 5.69 -7.15
N CYS A 9 -2.27 6.30 -8.35
CA CYS A 9 -1.23 7.25 -8.79
C CYS A 9 -1.13 8.46 -7.86
N LEU A 10 -2.26 9.04 -7.47
CA LEU A 10 -2.29 10.17 -6.54
C LEU A 10 -1.72 9.78 -5.17
N LEU A 11 -2.11 8.61 -4.65
CA LEU A 11 -1.58 8.09 -3.40
C LEU A 11 -0.06 7.90 -3.46
N TYR A 12 0.45 7.36 -4.57
CA TYR A 12 1.88 7.23 -4.81
C TYR A 12 2.59 8.58 -4.82
N LEU A 13 2.05 9.55 -5.55
CA LEU A 13 2.61 10.89 -5.62
C LEU A 13 2.65 11.57 -4.24
N ILE A 14 1.56 11.46 -3.46
CA ILE A 14 1.51 11.99 -2.09
C ILE A 14 2.60 11.37 -1.23
N GLN A 15 2.79 10.04 -1.27
CA GLN A 15 3.83 9.39 -0.49
C GLN A 15 5.25 9.76 -0.94
N LEU A 16 5.47 9.90 -2.25
CA LEU A 16 6.73 10.37 -2.81
C LEU A 16 7.06 11.78 -2.29
N MET A 17 6.08 12.69 -2.33
CA MET A 17 6.24 14.05 -1.83
C MET A 17 6.45 14.09 -0.31
N LEU A 18 5.72 13.26 0.46
CA LEU A 18 5.91 13.13 1.90
C LEU A 18 7.34 12.71 2.24
N HIS A 19 7.89 11.74 1.52
CA HIS A 19 9.29 11.33 1.69
C HIS A 19 10.26 12.51 1.51
N PHE A 20 10.10 13.31 0.46
CA PHE A 20 10.95 14.47 0.19
C PHE A 20 10.73 15.64 1.16
N ARG A 21 9.53 15.78 1.74
CA ARG A 21 9.18 16.88 2.65
C ARG A 21 9.94 16.82 3.98
N PHE A 22 10.31 15.63 4.45
CA PHE A 22 11.08 15.47 5.68
C PHE A 22 12.57 15.72 5.42
N ALA A 23 12.99 16.99 5.49
CA ALA A 23 14.34 17.45 5.17
C ALA A 23 15.44 17.12 6.22
N ARG A 24 15.08 16.59 7.40
CA ARG A 24 16.02 16.12 8.43
C ARG A 24 15.80 14.64 8.70
N GLU A 25 16.86 13.91 9.05
CA GLU A 25 16.75 12.53 9.55
C GLU A 25 15.99 12.53 10.88
N THR A 26 14.68 12.37 10.78
CA THR A 26 13.78 12.19 11.90
C THR A 26 13.16 10.80 11.80
N THR A 27 12.71 10.26 12.93
CA THR A 27 11.97 9.00 12.97
C THR A 27 10.79 9.00 11.98
N GLN A 28 10.18 10.16 11.73
CA GLN A 28 9.11 10.35 10.73
C GLN A 28 9.59 10.20 9.29
N ARG A 29 10.79 10.69 8.94
CA ARG A 29 11.38 10.51 7.59
C ARG A 29 11.64 9.03 7.29
N THR A 30 12.31 8.33 8.20
CA THR A 30 12.59 6.89 8.08
C THR A 30 11.29 6.11 7.91
N SER A 31 10.25 6.56 8.60
CA SER A 31 8.94 5.95 8.55
C SER A 31 8.24 6.19 7.21
N ALA A 32 8.20 7.43 6.73
CA ALA A 32 7.67 7.76 5.42
C ALA A 32 8.42 7.02 4.29
N LEU A 33 9.75 6.89 4.39
CA LEU A 33 10.57 6.15 3.44
C LEU A 33 10.20 4.66 3.41
N LYS A 34 10.12 4.00 4.56
CA LYS A 34 9.74 2.58 4.63
C LYS A 34 8.30 2.35 4.13
N ALA A 35 7.37 3.28 4.38
CA ALA A 35 6.01 3.23 3.84
C ALA A 35 6.01 3.32 2.30
N PHE A 36 6.78 4.27 1.76
CA PHE A 36 6.94 4.47 0.33
C PHE A 36 7.57 3.26 -0.36
N GLN A 37 8.65 2.70 0.22
CA GLN A 37 9.29 1.48 -0.29
C GLN A 37 8.31 0.30 -0.36
N ASN A 38 7.49 0.12 0.68
CA ASN A 38 6.47 -0.92 0.68
C ASN A 38 5.37 -0.70 -0.39
N LEU A 39 4.99 0.56 -0.64
CA LEU A 39 4.08 0.86 -1.75
C LEU A 39 4.76 0.54 -3.09
N THR A 40 6.02 0.93 -3.29
CA THR A 40 6.74 0.71 -4.56
C THR A 40 6.85 -0.76 -4.95
N GLU A 41 6.87 -1.68 -4.00
CA GLU A 41 6.89 -3.13 -4.28
C GLU A 41 5.55 -3.66 -4.82
N SER A 42 4.44 -3.06 -4.35
CA SER A 42 3.09 -3.56 -4.64
C SER A 42 2.38 -2.79 -5.75
N ILE A 43 2.76 -1.54 -5.99
CA ILE A 43 2.10 -0.67 -6.98
C ILE A 43 2.26 -1.15 -8.43
N PRO A 44 3.39 -1.74 -8.88
CA PRO A 44 3.50 -2.24 -10.25
C PRO A 44 2.53 -3.39 -10.49
N ILE A 45 2.37 -4.28 -9.50
CA ILE A 45 1.41 -5.39 -9.54
C ILE A 45 -0.01 -4.84 -9.65
N PHE A 46 -0.36 -3.85 -8.81
CA PHE A 46 -1.66 -3.19 -8.87
C PHE A 46 -1.92 -2.57 -10.25
N PHE A 47 -0.94 -1.86 -10.84
CA PHE A 47 -1.10 -1.24 -12.14
C PHE A 47 -1.27 -2.26 -13.27
N VAL A 48 -0.52 -3.36 -13.27
CA VAL A 48 -0.68 -4.44 -14.25
C VAL A 48 -2.08 -5.06 -14.14
N LEU A 49 -2.50 -5.44 -12.93
CA LEU A 49 -3.83 -6.02 -12.71
C LEU A 49 -4.94 -5.02 -13.05
N GLY A 50 -4.75 -3.74 -12.73
CA GLY A 50 -5.67 -2.67 -13.06
C GLY A 50 -5.82 -2.46 -14.57
N ALA A 51 -4.70 -2.41 -15.30
CA ALA A 51 -4.70 -2.27 -16.75
C ALA A 51 -5.37 -3.48 -17.43
N LEU A 52 -5.04 -4.71 -17.00
CA LEU A 52 -5.70 -5.92 -17.48
C LEU A 52 -7.20 -5.91 -17.18
N SER A 53 -7.60 -5.42 -16.00
CA SER A 53 -9.02 -5.30 -15.63
C SER A 53 -9.78 -4.29 -16.49
N VAL A 54 -9.12 -3.23 -16.97
CA VAL A 54 -9.71 -2.30 -17.95
C VAL A 54 -9.81 -2.97 -19.32
N PHE A 55 -8.75 -3.64 -19.76
CA PHE A 55 -8.67 -4.26 -21.08
C PHE A 55 -9.66 -5.43 -21.25
N LEU A 56 -9.83 -6.24 -20.21
CA LEU A 56 -10.70 -7.42 -20.20
C LEU A 56 -12.08 -7.15 -19.57
N ASP A 57 -12.42 -5.89 -19.29
CA ASP A 57 -13.67 -5.45 -18.66
C ASP A 57 -14.05 -6.22 -17.37
N VAL A 58 -13.07 -6.44 -16.48
CA VAL A 58 -13.26 -7.17 -15.21
C VAL A 58 -13.93 -6.25 -14.18
N GLY A 59 -15.26 -6.11 -14.28
CA GLY A 59 -16.06 -5.25 -13.41
C GLY A 59 -15.82 -5.48 -11.91
N ASN A 60 -15.70 -6.75 -11.49
CA ASN A 60 -15.45 -7.14 -10.08
C ASN A 60 -14.20 -6.49 -9.49
N ASN A 61 -13.17 -6.23 -10.30
CA ASN A 61 -11.93 -5.63 -9.83
C ASN A 61 -12.05 -4.14 -9.50
N THR A 62 -13.13 -3.47 -9.89
CA THR A 62 -13.36 -2.09 -9.47
C THR A 62 -13.56 -2.00 -7.96
N PHE A 63 -14.34 -2.91 -7.36
CA PHE A 63 -14.54 -2.93 -5.91
C PHE A 63 -13.27 -3.38 -5.17
N VAL A 64 -12.66 -4.49 -5.62
CA VAL A 64 -11.45 -5.03 -4.98
C VAL A 64 -10.29 -4.02 -5.05
N GLY A 65 -10.13 -3.34 -6.19
CA GLY A 65 -9.13 -2.30 -6.36
C GLY A 65 -9.39 -1.07 -5.48
N ALA A 66 -10.65 -0.65 -5.32
CA ALA A 66 -11.00 0.45 -4.41
C ALA A 66 -10.67 0.09 -2.95
N ALA A 67 -10.98 -1.14 -2.53
CA ALA A 67 -10.60 -1.65 -1.21
C ALA A 67 -9.07 -1.65 -1.03
N TRP A 68 -8.32 -2.03 -2.06
CA TRP A 68 -6.86 -2.02 -2.02
C TRP A 68 -6.30 -0.61 -1.80
N VAL A 69 -6.80 0.39 -2.54
CA VAL A 69 -6.40 1.80 -2.38
C VAL A 69 -6.74 2.32 -0.97
N LEU A 70 -7.91 1.96 -0.44
CA LEU A 70 -8.32 2.34 0.91
C LEU A 70 -7.37 1.76 1.97
N VAL A 71 -7.07 0.45 1.88
CA VAL A 71 -6.13 -0.22 2.79
C VAL A 71 -4.76 0.44 2.73
N ARG A 72 -4.27 0.80 1.53
CA ARG A 72 -3.00 1.51 1.36
C ARG A 72 -3.02 2.91 1.94
N THR A 73 -4.14 3.61 1.86
CA THR A 73 -4.31 4.92 2.48
C THR A 73 -4.23 4.81 4.00
N ILE A 74 -4.94 3.84 4.59
CA ILE A 74 -4.89 3.55 6.03
C ILE A 74 -3.47 3.18 6.46
N PHE A 75 -2.79 2.33 5.69
CA PHE A 75 -1.41 1.90 5.96
C PHE A 75 -0.48 3.11 6.12
N VAL A 76 -0.56 4.09 5.22
CA VAL A 76 0.28 5.30 5.28
C VAL A 76 -0.05 6.15 6.49
N ILE A 77 -1.34 6.33 6.80
CA ILE A 77 -1.78 7.09 7.97
C ILE A 77 -1.22 6.45 9.25
N VAL A 78 -1.34 5.14 9.40
CA VAL A 78 -0.76 4.38 10.53
C VAL A 78 0.76 4.53 10.59
N TYR A 79 1.42 4.48 9.42
CA TYR A 79 2.86 4.58 9.34
C TYR A 79 3.37 5.96 9.79
N VAL A 80 2.80 7.02 9.23
CA VAL A 80 3.19 8.41 9.48
C VAL A 80 2.82 8.86 10.90
N SER A 81 1.66 8.43 11.42
CA SER A 81 1.22 8.77 12.78
C SER A 81 1.98 8.02 13.87
N GLY A 82 2.60 6.88 13.56
CA GLY A 82 3.28 6.05 14.55
C GLY A 82 2.33 5.27 15.47
N VAL A 83 1.03 5.21 15.15
CA VAL A 83 0.03 4.48 15.92
C VAL A 83 0.38 3.00 16.02
N GLY A 84 0.33 2.46 17.25
CA GLY A 84 0.54 1.04 17.51
C GLY A 84 1.99 0.56 17.42
N ARG A 85 2.97 1.47 17.42
CA ARG A 85 4.38 1.09 17.63
C ARG A 85 4.58 0.54 19.02
N LYS A 86 5.18 -0.64 19.10
CA LYS A 86 5.67 -1.22 20.36
C LYS A 86 7.13 -0.82 20.57
N PRO A 87 7.59 -0.73 21.83
CA PRO A 87 9.01 -0.53 22.12
C PRO A 87 9.84 -1.64 21.47
N MET A 88 11.08 -1.31 21.11
CA MET A 88 12.04 -2.29 20.59
C MET A 88 12.14 -3.48 21.54
N LEU A 89 12.28 -4.67 20.98
CA LEU A 89 12.58 -5.86 21.76
C LEU A 89 13.94 -5.67 22.44
N GLU A 90 14.07 -6.10 23.70
CA GLU A 90 15.32 -5.97 24.49
C GLU A 90 16.48 -6.83 23.95
N ASP A 91 16.32 -7.48 22.79
CA ASP A 91 17.29 -8.37 22.16
C ASP A 91 18.31 -7.66 21.26
N GLY A 92 18.30 -6.32 21.21
CA GLY A 92 19.17 -5.53 20.36
C GLY A 92 18.78 -5.54 18.88
N SER A 93 17.61 -6.08 18.53
CA SER A 93 17.07 -5.97 17.17
C SER A 93 16.53 -4.56 16.90
N GLU A 94 16.84 -3.99 15.73
CA GLU A 94 16.20 -2.75 15.22
C GLU A 94 14.71 -2.94 14.86
N TYR A 95 14.12 -4.08 15.22
CA TYR A 95 12.76 -4.42 14.90
C TYR A 95 11.79 -3.73 15.86
N GLU A 96 11.07 -2.73 15.36
CA GLU A 96 9.90 -2.14 16.02
C GLU A 96 8.63 -2.85 15.52
N PRO A 97 8.02 -3.76 16.31
CA PRO A 97 6.78 -4.39 15.91
C PRO A 97 5.65 -3.35 15.84
N GLN A 98 4.98 -3.30 14.69
CA GLN A 98 3.78 -2.50 14.49
C GLN A 98 2.66 -3.39 13.94
N PRO A 99 1.93 -4.14 14.79
CA PRO A 99 0.94 -5.12 14.35
C PRO A 99 -0.12 -4.61 13.36
N PRO A 100 -0.65 -3.37 13.50
CA PRO A 100 -1.58 -2.82 12.50
C PRO A 100 -0.98 -2.69 11.10
N ARG A 101 0.33 -2.44 11.01
CA ARG A 101 1.09 -2.38 9.75
C ARG A 101 1.10 -3.74 9.07
N SER A 102 1.46 -4.79 9.81
CA SER A 102 1.54 -6.15 9.28
C SER A 102 0.17 -6.65 8.81
N LEU A 103 -0.90 -6.33 9.54
CA LEU A 103 -2.26 -6.69 9.16
C LEU A 103 -2.68 -5.98 7.86
N ALA A 104 -2.48 -4.66 7.78
CA ALA A 104 -2.83 -3.89 6.58
C ALA A 104 -2.03 -4.34 5.34
N TRP A 105 -0.75 -4.72 5.53
CA TRP A 105 0.05 -5.32 4.46
C TRP A 105 -0.51 -6.67 3.99
N LEU A 106 -0.84 -7.57 4.91
CA LEU A 106 -1.40 -8.88 4.57
C LEU A 106 -2.72 -8.74 3.82
N VAL A 107 -3.64 -7.90 4.30
CA VAL A 107 -4.90 -7.61 3.62
C VAL A 107 -4.66 -7.05 2.21
N SER A 108 -3.68 -6.15 2.06
CA SER A 108 -3.33 -5.60 0.75
C SER A 108 -2.86 -6.68 -0.23
N ILE A 109 -2.10 -7.68 0.22
CA ILE A 109 -1.68 -8.81 -0.62
C ILE A 109 -2.88 -9.67 -1.02
N LEU A 110 -3.74 -10.02 -0.07
CA LEU A 110 -4.92 -10.84 -0.35
C LEU A 110 -5.83 -10.19 -1.41
N LEU A 111 -5.97 -8.86 -1.37
CA LEU A 111 -6.73 -8.10 -2.37
C LEU A 111 -6.07 -8.15 -3.76
N LEU A 112 -4.73 -8.10 -3.86
CA LEU A 112 -4.03 -8.24 -5.15
C LEU A 112 -4.19 -9.66 -5.70
N VAL A 113 -4.08 -10.68 -4.86
CA VAL A 113 -4.32 -12.08 -5.25
C VAL A 113 -5.74 -12.25 -5.76
N TRP A 114 -6.73 -11.66 -5.08
CA TRP A 114 -8.12 -11.70 -5.54
C TRP A 114 -8.30 -10.98 -6.88
N MET A 115 -7.69 -9.81 -7.07
CA MET A 115 -7.71 -9.14 -8.38
C MET A 115 -7.14 -10.03 -9.49
N ALA A 116 -6.04 -10.74 -9.22
CA ALA A 116 -5.44 -11.68 -10.16
C ALA A 116 -6.38 -12.86 -10.46
N ILE A 117 -7.03 -13.43 -9.46
CA ILE A 117 -8.02 -14.51 -9.64
C ILE A 117 -9.17 -14.02 -10.54
N ASN A 118 -9.73 -12.84 -10.26
CA ASN A 118 -10.82 -12.29 -11.07
C ASN A 118 -10.41 -12.08 -12.54
N VAL A 119 -9.16 -11.67 -12.79
CA VAL A 119 -8.60 -11.57 -14.15
C VAL A 119 -8.47 -12.95 -14.80
N LEU A 120 -8.01 -13.95 -14.06
CA LEU A 120 -7.83 -15.32 -14.59
C LEU A 120 -9.17 -16.02 -14.88
N THR A 121 -10.24 -15.64 -14.19
CA THR A 121 -11.57 -16.25 -14.34
C THR A 121 -12.51 -15.49 -15.26
N VAL A 122 -12.07 -14.35 -15.81
CA VAL A 122 -12.86 -13.63 -16.82
C VAL A 122 -12.69 -14.38 -18.14
N ASN A 123 -13.76 -15.05 -18.58
CA ASN A 123 -13.84 -15.73 -19.88
C ASN A 123 -14.40 -14.77 -20.93
#